data_AF-A0A960W9X1-F1
#
_entry.id   AF-A0A960W9X1-F1
#
_cell.length_a   1.000
_cell.length_b   1.000
_cell.length_c   1.000
_cell.angle_alpha   90.00
_cell.angle_beta   90.00
_cell.angle_gamma   90.00
#
_symmetry.space_group_name_H-M   'P 1'
#
loop_
_entity.id
_entity.type
_entity.pdbx_description
1 polymer ?
#
loop_
_entity_poly.entity_id
_entity_poly.type
_entity_poly.pdbx_seq_one_letter_code
_entity_poly.pdbx_strand_id
1 'polypeptide(L)'
;KEEKRSEAEERNRKYKSRKEIDAKIENTESELEKLMKEESDLLEELADPATYQQADRAKQLNERYITVKKLIEELSAVWDELSAEREQWL
;
A
#
# COMPACT_ATOMS: atom_id res chain seq x y z
N LYS A 1 32.39 31.07 5.46
CA LYS A 1 31.65 30.84 4.18
C LYS A 1 31.35 29.34 3.95
N GLU A 2 31.96 28.43 4.71
CA GLU A 2 31.66 26.99 4.71
C GLU A 2 30.46 26.59 5.58
N GLU A 3 30.24 27.24 6.72
CA GLU A 3 29.12 26.90 7.64
C GLU A 3 27.74 26.97 6.94
N LYS A 4 27.50 28.02 6.17
CA LYS A 4 26.25 28.18 5.38
C LYS A 4 26.08 27.11 4.29
N ARG A 5 27.16 26.49 3.81
CA ARG A 5 27.12 25.45 2.78
C ARG A 5 26.78 24.09 3.40
N SER A 6 27.38 23.77 4.56
CA SER A 6 27.10 22.55 5.32
C SER A 6 25.64 22.48 5.78
N GLU A 7 25.09 23.58 6.31
CA GLU A 7 23.67 23.61 6.72
C GLU A 7 22.70 23.47 5.54
N ALA A 8 23.04 24.02 4.37
CA ALA A 8 22.21 23.88 3.17
C ALA A 8 22.22 22.45 2.63
N GLU A 9 23.36 21.76 2.70
CA GLU A 9 23.48 20.36 2.31
C GLU A 9 22.70 19.43 3.25
N GLU A 10 22.75 19.67 4.56
CA GLU A 10 22.00 18.88 5.53
C GLU A 10 20.48 19.04 5.37
N ARG A 11 20.01 20.28 5.17
CA ARG A 11 18.59 20.56 4.87
C ARG A 11 18.13 19.91 3.57
N ASN A 12 18.94 19.98 2.52
CA ASN A 12 18.60 19.36 1.23
C ASN A 12 18.53 17.84 1.33
N ARG A 13 19.43 17.19 2.09
CA ARG A 13 19.39 15.74 2.32
C ARG A 13 18.13 15.35 3.09
N LYS A 14 17.81 16.03 4.19
CA LYS A 14 16.58 15.81 4.98
C LYS A 14 15.32 15.95 4.12
N TYR A 15 15.25 17.00 3.31
CA TYR A 15 14.11 17.24 2.43
C TYR A 15 13.97 16.15 1.34
N LYS A 16 15.08 15.71 0.75
CA LYS A 16 15.05 14.65 -0.27
C LYS A 16 14.59 13.32 0.33
N SER A 17 15.12 12.92 1.49
CA SER A 17 14.72 11.69 2.18
C SER A 17 13.24 11.71 2.57
N ARG A 18 12.74 12.83 3.11
CA ARG A 18 11.31 12.97 3.42
C ARG A 18 10.43 12.84 2.17
N LYS A 19 10.79 13.52 1.08
CA LYS A 19 10.01 13.47 -0.17
C LYS A 19 9.95 12.05 -0.75
N GLU A 20 11.03 11.29 -0.63
CA GLU A 20 11.07 9.89 -1.06
C GLU A 20 10.15 9.01 -0.21
N ILE A 21 10.07 9.24 1.10
CA ILE A 21 9.15 8.52 1.99
C ILE A 21 7.69 8.90 1.70
N ASP A 22 7.39 10.20 1.56
CA ASP A 22 6.05 10.69 1.21
C ASP A 22 5.56 10.04 -0.11
N ALA A 23 6.42 9.98 -1.13
CA ALA A 23 6.08 9.34 -2.41
C ALA A 23 5.84 7.82 -2.30
N LYS A 24 6.58 7.13 -1.42
CA LYS A 24 6.34 5.70 -1.15
C LYS A 24 5.00 5.49 -0.45
N ILE A 25 4.66 6.33 0.52
CA ILE A 25 3.37 6.29 1.23
C ILE A 25 2.22 6.48 0.24
N GLU A 26 2.27 7.53 -0.58
CA GLU A 26 1.23 7.79 -1.60
C GLU A 26 1.04 6.61 -2.56
N ASN A 27 2.13 5.98 -2.99
CA ASN A 27 2.06 4.81 -3.87
C ASN A 27 1.46 3.59 -3.14
N THR A 28 1.85 3.34 -1.90
CA THR A 28 1.30 2.26 -1.07
C THR A 28 -0.19 2.47 -0.81
N GLU A 29 -0.61 3.70 -0.49
CA GLU A 29 -2.03 4.05 -0.29
C GLU A 29 -2.86 3.82 -1.56
N SER A 30 -2.34 4.24 -2.72
CA SER A 30 -3.01 4.03 -4.01
C SER A 30 -3.16 2.54 -4.34
N GLU A 31 -2.16 1.72 -4.01
CA GLU A 31 -2.24 0.28 -4.24
C GLU A 31 -3.19 -0.41 -3.24
N LEU A 32 -3.19 0.02 -1.98
CA LEU A 32 -4.17 -0.43 -0.98
C LEU A 32 -5.60 -0.13 -1.43
N GLU A 33 -5.88 1.08 -1.91
CA GLU A 33 -7.22 1.46 -2.40
C GLU A 33 -7.70 0.53 -3.53
N LYS A 34 -6.82 0.22 -4.49
CA LYS A 34 -7.15 -0.71 -5.59
C LYS A 34 -7.43 -2.11 -5.09
N LEU A 35 -6.60 -2.63 -4.17
CA LEU A 35 -6.77 -3.98 -3.63
C LEU A 35 -8.01 -4.08 -2.74
N MET A 36 -8.31 -3.07 -1.93
CA MET A 36 -9.54 -3.02 -1.13
C MET A 36 -10.79 -2.97 -2.00
N LYS A 37 -10.74 -2.23 -3.11
CA LYS A 37 -11.82 -2.25 -4.10
C LYS A 37 -11.98 -3.64 -4.72
N GLU A 38 -10.88 -4.25 -5.13
CA GLU A 38 -10.90 -5.61 -5.68
C GLU A 38 -11.43 -6.63 -4.65
N GLU A 39 -11.04 -6.52 -3.38
CA GLU A 39 -11.57 -7.35 -2.29
C GLU A 39 -13.09 -7.23 -2.20
N SER A 40 -13.62 -6.00 -2.25
CA SER A 40 -15.06 -5.73 -2.22
C SER A 40 -15.77 -6.35 -3.42
N ASP A 41 -15.23 -6.17 -4.63
CA ASP A 41 -15.80 -6.71 -5.87
C ASP A 41 -15.82 -8.26 -5.82
N LEU A 42 -14.74 -8.88 -5.34
CA LEU A 42 -14.64 -10.33 -5.16
C LEU A 42 -15.62 -10.86 -4.12
N LEU A 43 -15.82 -10.13 -3.01
CA LEU A 43 -16.81 -10.47 -1.99
C LEU A 43 -18.23 -10.40 -2.54
N GLU A 44 -18.54 -9.43 -3.39
CA GLU A 44 -19.84 -9.32 -4.05
C GLU A 44 -20.07 -10.52 -5.00
N GLU A 45 -19.08 -10.90 -5.81
CA GLU A 45 -19.18 -12.09 -6.67
C GLU A 45 -19.30 -13.39 -5.87
N LEU A 46 -18.55 -13.53 -4.77
CA LEU A 46 -18.61 -14.73 -3.92
C LEU A 46 -19.90 -14.81 -3.10
N ALA A 47 -20.58 -13.70 -2.86
CA ALA A 47 -21.88 -13.68 -2.20
C ALA A 47 -23.03 -14.17 -3.10
N ASP A 48 -22.85 -14.17 -4.43
CA ASP A 48 -23.84 -14.68 -5.37
C ASP A 48 -23.86 -16.23 -5.38
N PRO A 49 -24.98 -16.88 -5.01
CA PRO A 49 -25.12 -18.33 -5.10
C PRO A 49 -24.92 -18.89 -6.51
N ALA A 50 -25.16 -18.10 -7.56
CA ALA A 50 -24.93 -18.51 -8.94
C ALA A 50 -23.46 -18.76 -9.26
N THR A 51 -22.53 -18.09 -8.56
CA THR A 51 -21.08 -18.28 -8.70
C THR A 51 -20.68 -19.73 -8.43
N TYR A 52 -21.37 -20.40 -7.51
CA TYR A 52 -21.09 -21.80 -7.15
C TYR A 52 -21.64 -22.83 -8.13
N GLN A 53 -22.43 -22.40 -9.14
CA GLN A 53 -22.83 -23.29 -10.25
C GLN A 53 -21.64 -23.63 -11.15
N GLN A 54 -20.57 -22.83 -11.10
CA GLN A 54 -19.31 -23.05 -11.80
C GLN A 54 -18.17 -23.24 -10.79
N ALA A 55 -17.96 -24.48 -10.36
CA ALA A 55 -17.00 -24.81 -9.29
C ALA A 55 -15.58 -24.27 -9.55
N ASP A 56 -15.09 -24.33 -10.81
CA ASP A 56 -13.78 -23.78 -11.17
C ASP A 56 -13.70 -22.26 -11.02
N ARG A 57 -14.77 -21.54 -11.39
CA ARG A 57 -14.85 -20.08 -11.22
C ARG A 57 -14.89 -19.70 -9.74
N ALA A 58 -15.72 -20.38 -8.95
CA ALA A 58 -15.81 -20.14 -7.51
C ALA A 58 -14.47 -20.39 -6.78
N LYS A 59 -13.71 -21.39 -7.24
CA LYS A 59 -12.35 -21.66 -6.73
C LYS A 59 -11.38 -20.53 -7.09
N GLN A 60 -11.35 -20.10 -8.35
CA GLN A 60 -10.47 -19.00 -8.79
C GLN A 60 -10.77 -17.69 -8.05
N LEU A 61 -12.04 -17.36 -7.86
CA LEU A 61 -12.46 -16.18 -7.10
C LEU A 61 -12.01 -16.27 -5.63
N ASN A 62 -12.15 -17.44 -4.99
CA ASN A 62 -11.65 -17.64 -3.62
C ASN A 62 -10.12 -17.52 -3.53
N GLU A 63 -9.39 -18.14 -4.44
CA GLU A 63 -7.92 -18.05 -4.47
C GLU A 63 -7.46 -16.60 -4.66
N ARG A 64 -8.15 -15.85 -5.53
CA ARG A 64 -7.87 -14.44 -5.74
C ARG A 64 -8.20 -13.61 -4.51
N TYR A 65 -9.36 -13.82 -3.88
CA TYR A 65 -9.76 -13.12 -2.66
C TYR A 65 -8.75 -13.34 -1.52
N ILE A 66 -8.31 -14.57 -1.29
CA ILE A 66 -7.27 -14.88 -0.28
C ILE A 66 -5.96 -14.16 -0.61
N THR A 67 -5.58 -14.13 -1.89
CA THR A 67 -4.36 -13.44 -2.34
C THR A 67 -4.46 -11.93 -2.10
N VAL A 68 -5.58 -11.31 -2.48
CA VAL A 68 -5.84 -9.88 -2.30
C VAL A 68 -5.79 -9.51 -0.82
N LYS A 69 -6.45 -10.31 0.05
CA LYS A 69 -6.37 -10.10 1.51
C LYS A 69 -4.94 -10.09 2.04
N LYS A 70 -4.14 -11.08 1.63
CA LYS A 70 -2.73 -11.15 2.04
C LYS A 70 -1.93 -9.93 1.58
N LEU A 71 -2.16 -9.46 0.36
CA LEU A 71 -1.51 -8.26 -0.17
C LEU A 71 -1.93 -6.99 0.58
N ILE A 72 -3.20 -6.87 0.96
CA ILE A 72 -3.70 -5.76 1.78
C ILE A 72 -3.00 -5.77 3.14
N GLU A 73 -2.90 -6.93 3.80
CA GLU A 73 -2.19 -7.07 5.09
C GLU A 73 -0.72 -6.69 4.97
N GLU A 74 -0.03 -7.19 3.94
CA GLU A 74 1.39 -6.87 3.69
C GLU A 74 1.62 -5.38 3.40
N LEU A 75 0.79 -4.77 2.55
CA LEU A 75 0.92 -3.34 2.24
C LEU A 75 0.50 -2.43 3.39
N SER A 76 -0.45 -2.86 4.23
CA SER A 76 -0.81 -2.13 5.45
C SER A 76 0.38 -2.10 6.42
N ALA A 77 1.08 -3.22 6.60
CA ALA A 77 2.29 -3.27 7.41
C ALA A 77 3.42 -2.38 6.84
N VAL A 78 3.58 -2.35 5.50
CA VAL A 78 4.54 -1.45 4.84
C VAL A 78 4.14 0.02 5.03
N TRP A 79 2.85 0.34 4.95
CA TRP A 79 2.35 1.69 5.20
C TRP A 79 2.61 2.12 6.65
N ASP A 80 2.40 1.24 7.62
CA ASP A 80 2.70 1.49 9.03
C ASP A 80 4.20 1.78 9.24
N GLU A 81 5.08 0.98 8.63
CA GLU A 81 6.53 1.18 8.69
C GLU A 81 6.96 2.51 8.06
N LEU A 82 6.47 2.82 6.86
CA LEU A 82 6.77 4.08 6.18
C LEU A 82 6.23 5.29 6.92
N SER A 83 5.05 5.17 7.53
CA SER A 83 4.46 6.24 8.36
C SER A 83 5.29 6.49 9.62
N ALA A 84 5.74 5.44 10.29
CA ALA A 84 6.66 5.55 11.41
C ALA A 84 8.03 6.10 11.00
N GLU A 85 8.54 5.76 9.81
CA GLU A 85 9.77 6.33 9.26
C GLU A 85 9.59 7.83 8.98
N ARG A 86 8.46 8.23 8.39
CA ARG A 86 8.11 9.63 8.09
C ARG A 86 8.11 10.50 9.33
N GLU A 87 7.57 10.00 10.44
CA GLU A 87 7.54 10.72 11.73
C GLU A 87 8.92 11.09 12.25
N GLN A 88 9.96 10.31 11.93
CA GLN A 88 11.35 10.60 12.31
C GLN A 88 11.94 11.81 11.56
N TRP A 89 11.27 12.27 10.49
CA TRP A 89 11.66 13.41 9.67
C TRP A 89 10.73 14.63 9.82
N LEU A 90 9.74 14.57 10.73
CA LEU A 90 8.87 15.69 11.12
C LEU A 90 9.55 16.57 12.19
#